data_AF-A0A920M4F1-F1
#
_entry.id   AF-A0A920M4F1-F1
#
_cell.length_a   1.000
_cell.length_b   1.000
_cell.length_c   1.000
_cell.angle_alpha   90.00
_cell.angle_beta   90.00
_cell.angle_gamma   90.00
#
_symmetry.space_group_name_H-M   'P 1'
#
loop_
_entity.id
_entity.type
_entity.pdbx_description
1 polymer ?
#
loop_
_entity_poly.entity_id
_entity_poly.type
_entity_poly.pdbx_seq_one_letter_code
_entity_poly.pdbx_strand_id
1 'polypeptide(L)'
;MEELQDQTPATYTGLFTPIRELFAKMPEAMSRGYKAGRFSFNVKGGRCEECSGAGYKEIEMQFLPDVTIPCEICKGKRYNNDALEIKF
;
A
#
# COMPACT_ATOMS: atom_id res chain seq x y z
N MET A 1 3.47 13.08 -18.26
CA MET A 1 2.62 11.88 -18.10
C MET A 1 3.20 11.10 -16.95
N GLU A 2 2.95 11.55 -15.73
CA GLU A 2 3.67 11.08 -14.52
C GLU A 2 2.69 10.90 -13.35
N GLU A 3 1.39 10.73 -13.65
CA GLU A 3 0.32 10.62 -12.65
C GLU A 3 -0.34 9.22 -12.60
N LEU A 4 0.13 8.28 -13.42
CA LEU A 4 -0.49 6.95 -13.54
C LEU A 4 0.17 5.86 -12.70
N GLN A 5 1.28 6.14 -12.04
CA GLN A 5 2.04 5.14 -11.28
C GLN A 5 1.39 4.81 -9.91
N ASP A 6 0.54 5.70 -9.40
CA ASP A 6 -0.11 5.55 -8.08
C ASP A 6 -1.59 5.17 -8.13
N GLN A 7 -2.21 5.15 -9.32
CA GLN A 7 -3.64 4.86 -9.47
C GLN A 7 -3.89 3.42 -9.90
N THR A 8 -4.09 2.55 -8.91
CA THR A 8 -4.67 1.23 -9.18
C THR A 8 -6.14 1.40 -9.60
N PRO A 9 -6.70 0.49 -10.43
CA PRO A 9 -8.11 0.53 -10.83
C PRO A 9 -9.07 0.67 -9.64
N ALA A 10 -8.74 0.06 -8.49
CA ALA A 10 -9.53 0.15 -7.27
C ALA A 10 -9.53 1.56 -6.64
N THR A 11 -8.43 2.31 -6.77
CA THR A 11 -8.34 3.69 -6.28
C THR A 11 -9.01 4.65 -7.24
N TYR A 12 -8.83 4.44 -8.55
CA TYR A 12 -9.46 5.24 -9.61
C TYR A 12 -10.99 5.15 -9.59
N THR A 13 -11.53 3.95 -9.39
CA THR A 13 -12.98 3.71 -9.28
C THR A 13 -13.57 4.08 -7.91
N GLY A 14 -12.73 4.45 -6.94
CA GLY A 14 -13.14 4.71 -5.55
C GLY A 14 -13.50 3.45 -4.75
N LEU A 15 -13.47 2.26 -5.36
CA LEU A 15 -13.76 0.97 -4.72
C LEU A 15 -12.87 0.69 -3.51
N PHE A 16 -11.66 1.25 -3.49
CA PHE A 16 -10.71 1.02 -2.42
C PHE A 16 -11.13 1.62 -1.07
N THR A 17 -11.98 2.66 -1.07
CA THR A 17 -12.49 3.27 0.17
C THR A 17 -13.39 2.32 0.97
N PRO A 18 -14.49 1.75 0.42
CA PRO A 18 -15.32 0.82 1.17
C PRO A 18 -14.56 -0.44 1.59
N ILE A 19 -13.58 -0.90 0.81
CA ILE A 19 -12.71 -2.02 1.21
C ILE A 19 -11.95 -1.69 2.51
N ARG A 20 -11.29 -0.52 2.58
CA ARG A 20 -10.57 -0.11 3.80
C ARG A 20 -11.48 0.03 5.02
N GLU A 21 -12.71 0.48 4.82
CA GLU A 21 -13.70 0.57 5.88
C GLU A 21 -14.14 -0.81 6.39
N LEU A 22 -14.27 -1.80 5.50
CA LEU A 22 -14.56 -3.19 5.90
C LEU A 22 -13.43 -3.76 6.76
N PHE A 23 -12.16 -3.57 6.36
CA PHE A 23 -11.01 -4.01 7.15
C PHE A 23 -10.95 -3.33 8.53
N ALA A 24 -11.30 -2.05 8.61
CA ALA A 24 -11.37 -1.34 9.89
C ALA A 24 -12.49 -1.85 10.83
N LYS A 25 -13.50 -2.54 10.29
CA LYS A 25 -14.60 -3.16 11.06
C LYS A 25 -14.28 -4.58 11.50
N MET A 26 -13.13 -5.15 11.16
CA MET A 26 -12.75 -6.49 11.62
C MET A 26 -12.49 -6.48 13.13
N PRO A 27 -12.85 -7.55 13.88
CA PRO A 27 -12.64 -7.61 15.33
C PRO A 27 -11.19 -7.34 15.76
N GLU A 28 -10.24 -7.86 14.99
CA GLU A 28 -8.79 -7.71 15.21
C GLU A 28 -8.31 -6.27 14.94
N ALA A 29 -8.89 -5.60 13.95
CA ALA A 29 -8.59 -4.20 13.65
C ALA A 29 -9.16 -3.29 14.73
N MET A 30 -10.39 -3.56 15.17
CA MET A 30 -11.07 -2.79 16.22
C MET A 30 -10.36 -2.92 17.57
N SER A 31 -9.93 -4.12 17.96
CA SER A 31 -9.21 -4.33 19.22
C SER A 31 -7.86 -3.61 19.27
N ARG A 32 -7.19 -3.47 18.12
CA ARG A 32 -5.93 -2.71 17.95
C ARG A 32 -6.14 -1.22 17.69
N GLY A 33 -7.39 -0.74 17.59
CA GLY A 33 -7.72 0.66 17.31
C GLY A 33 -7.38 1.12 15.89
N TYR A 34 -7.28 0.19 14.93
CA TYR A 34 -6.97 0.52 13.54
C TYR A 34 -8.16 1.16 12.84
N LYS A 35 -7.89 2.31 12.20
CA LYS A 35 -8.85 3.03 11.36
C LYS A 35 -8.65 2.68 9.89
N ALA A 36 -9.59 3.04 9.03
CA ALA A 36 -9.49 2.86 7.57
C ALA A 36 -8.20 3.48 6.97
N GLY A 37 -7.64 4.51 7.61
CA GLY A 37 -6.34 5.09 7.23
C GLY A 37 -5.17 4.12 7.36
N ARG A 38 -5.18 3.18 8.32
CA ARG A 38 -4.13 2.16 8.48
C ARG A 38 -4.05 1.25 7.25
N PHE A 39 -5.19 0.96 6.61
CA PHE A 39 -5.26 0.11 5.41
C PHE A 39 -5.10 0.89 4.10
N SER A 40 -4.53 2.09 4.15
CA SER A 40 -4.22 2.88 2.97
C SER A 40 -2.72 2.89 2.73
N PHE A 41 -2.32 2.55 1.50
CA PHE A 41 -0.93 2.63 1.08
C PHE A 41 -0.47 4.09 0.84
N ASN A 42 -1.40 5.03 0.69
CA ASN A 42 -1.10 6.45 0.42
C ASN A 42 -0.80 7.27 1.67
N VAL A 43 -1.12 6.76 2.87
CA VAL A 43 -0.94 7.50 4.13
C VAL A 43 -0.02 6.74 5.08
N LYS A 44 0.74 7.49 5.88
CA LYS A 44 1.59 6.92 6.93
C LYS A 44 0.74 6.17 7.94
N GLY A 45 1.28 5.07 8.45
CA GLY A 45 0.60 4.21 9.41
C GLY A 45 0.78 2.73 9.08
N GLY A 46 0.01 2.21 8.13
CA GLY A 46 0.09 0.79 7.76
C GLY A 46 0.86 0.51 6.47
N ARG A 47 1.19 1.54 5.68
CA ARG A 47 2.01 1.36 4.49
C ARG A 47 3.44 0.93 4.84
N CYS A 48 4.12 0.31 3.88
CA CYS A 48 5.55 0.09 3.97
C CYS A 48 6.26 1.43 3.81
N GLU A 49 6.95 1.89 4.85
CA GLU A 49 7.67 3.18 4.80
C GLU A 49 8.86 3.15 3.85
N GLU A 50 9.48 1.98 3.63
CA GLU A 50 10.65 1.82 2.76
C GLU A 50 10.36 2.13 1.28
N CYS A 51 9.15 1.81 0.81
CA CYS A 51 8.70 2.12 -0.54
C CYS A 51 7.56 3.13 -0.56
N SER A 52 7.28 3.79 0.59
CA SER A 52 6.16 4.72 0.77
C SER A 52 4.80 4.21 0.28
N GLY A 53 4.59 2.89 0.28
CA GLY A 53 3.36 2.25 -0.21
C GLY A 53 3.33 1.89 -1.70
N ALA A 54 4.36 2.21 -2.49
CA ALA A 54 4.41 1.85 -3.92
C ALA A 54 4.55 0.33 -4.14
N GLY A 55 5.29 -0.35 -3.26
CA GLY A 55 5.59 -1.78 -3.34
C GLY A 55 6.78 -2.13 -4.25
N TYR A 56 7.20 -1.18 -5.09
CA TYR A 56 8.34 -1.28 -5.98
C TYR A 56 9.23 -0.04 -5.82
N LYS A 57 10.47 -0.13 -6.26
CA LYS A 57 11.40 0.99 -6.39
C LYS A 57 11.87 1.06 -7.83
N GLU A 58 11.97 2.26 -8.36
CA GLU A 58 12.61 2.50 -9.65
C GLU A 58 14.07 2.85 -9.42
N ILE A 59 14.95 2.19 -10.17
CA ILE A 59 16.36 2.49 -10.18
C ILE A 59 16.65 3.13 -11.52
N GLU A 60 17.03 4.41 -11.45
CA GLU A 60 17.47 5.14 -12.63
C GLU A 60 18.83 4.63 -13.10
N MET A 61 18.89 4.25 -14.37
CA MET A 61 20.12 3.78 -14.99
C MET A 61 20.58 4.78 -16.05
N GLN A 62 21.82 5.26 -15.95
CA GLN A 62 22.32 6.32 -16.83
C GLN A 62 22.29 5.98 -18.34
N PHE A 63 22.39 4.69 -18.70
CA PHE A 63 22.56 4.23 -20.08
C PHE A 63 21.54 3.16 -20.52
N LEU A 64 20.74 2.66 -19.58
CA LEU A 64 19.76 1.61 -19.81
C LEU A 64 18.39 2.11 -19.41
N PRO A 65 17.31 1.49 -19.92
CA PRO A 65 15.97 1.77 -19.40
C PRO A 65 15.92 1.54 -17.89
N ASP A 66 15.19 2.39 -17.20
CA ASP A 66 14.98 2.27 -15.77
C ASP A 66 14.32 0.94 -15.44
N VAL A 67 14.73 0.35 -14.32
CA VAL A 67 14.22 -0.94 -13.88
C VAL A 67 13.40 -0.78 -12.62
N THR A 68 12.23 -1.41 -12.63
CA THR A 68 11.34 -1.48 -11.47
C THR A 68 11.61 -2.77 -10.71
N ILE A 69 12.16 -2.66 -9.50
CA ILE A 69 12.42 -3.81 -8.63
C ILE A 69 11.40 -3.88 -7.50
N PRO A 70 10.97 -5.08 -7.07
CA PRO A 70 10.11 -5.21 -5.90
C PRO A 70 10.83 -4.69 -4.66
N CYS A 71 10.08 -4.00 -3.79
CA CYS A 71 10.62 -3.54 -2.51
C CYS A 71 11.13 -4.73 -1.69
N GLU A 72 12.36 -4.64 -1.20
CA GLU A 72 13.03 -5.73 -0.46
C GLU A 72 12.31 -6.09 0.85
N ILE A 73 11.70 -5.09 1.50
CA ILE A 73 11.04 -5.23 2.80
C ILE A 73 9.65 -5.83 2.67
N CYS A 74 8.77 -5.21 1.88
CA CYS A 74 7.39 -5.67 1.74
C CYS A 74 7.20 -6.68 0.61
N LYS A 75 8.19 -6.90 -0.26
CA LYS A 75 8.16 -7.82 -1.40
C LYS A 75 6.94 -7.57 -2.31
N GLY A 76 6.68 -6.30 -2.62
CA GLY A 76 5.53 -5.89 -3.43
C GLY A 76 4.20 -5.77 -2.68
N LYS A 77 4.12 -6.13 -1.39
CA LYS A 77 2.85 -6.12 -0.64
C LYS A 77 2.34 -4.74 -0.23
N ARG A 78 3.16 -3.68 -0.35
CA ARG A 78 2.82 -2.26 -0.04
C ARG A 78 2.53 -1.91 1.42
N TYR A 79 2.33 -2.89 2.30
CA TYR A 79 2.00 -2.70 3.71
C TYR A 79 3.07 -3.24 4.65
N ASN A 80 3.04 -2.79 5.90
CA ASN A 80 3.75 -3.41 7.00
C ASN A 80 3.04 -4.68 7.50
N ASN A 81 3.73 -5.48 8.30
CA ASN A 81 3.18 -6.75 8.79
C ASN A 81 1.93 -6.53 9.66
N ASP A 82 1.91 -5.49 10.49
CA ASP A 82 0.77 -5.17 11.37
C ASP A 82 -0.56 -5.00 10.62
N ALA A 83 -0.53 -4.37 9.44
CA ALA A 83 -1.70 -4.18 8.60
C ALA A 83 -2.09 -5.47 7.86
N LEU A 84 -1.10 -6.30 7.49
CA LEU A 84 -1.30 -7.57 6.79
C LEU A 84 -1.77 -8.71 7.72
N GLU A 85 -1.62 -8.56 9.03
CA GLU A 85 -2.11 -9.52 10.02
C GLU A 85 -3.64 -9.55 10.10
N ILE A 86 -4.31 -8.45 9.77
CA ILE A 86 -5.77 -8.36 9.80
C ILE A 86 -6.33 -9.11 8.59
N LYS A 87 -7.11 -10.16 8.85
CA LYS A 87 -7.73 -10.99 7.81
C LYS A 87 -9.25 -10.88 7.88
N PHE A 88 -9.90 -11.14 6.75
CA PHE A 88 -11.35 -11.18 6.61
C PHE A 88 -11.87 -12.61 6.75
#